data_AF-A0A660ZA72-F1
#
_entry.id   AF-A0A660ZA72-F1
#
_cell.length_a   1.000
_cell.length_b   1.000
_cell.length_c   1.000
_cell.angle_alpha   90.00
_cell.angle_beta   90.00
_cell.angle_gamma   90.00
#
_symmetry.space_group_name_H-M   'P 1'
#
loop_
_entity.id
_entity.type
_entity.pdbx_description
1 polymer ?
#
loop_
_entity_poly.entity_id
_entity_poly.type
_entity_poly.pdbx_seq_one_letter_code
_entity_poly.pdbx_strand_id
1 'polypeptide(L)'
;MALKKTFSSLIRIVVGFGILAVILLKTDIFRLWNILKHINLLWFIGAMAAYFTAILLSSVRWDILLRPKDIKVKIWPIMKIYLTSLFLANILPSGAGLDAARGVFMAKATKQTADSLASVVIDRIFGFIGLILLVLFGIPLKLSGVTAYRNIALLIAAVLIVGTMASMTRPVFAFVNSVLRRIPYGDKLLKLYQAFYTYRTEFKVIPAALGLSVIIQL
;
A
#
# COMPACT_ATOMS: atom_id res chain seq x y z
N MET A 1 17.85 -25.76 -4.33
CA MET A 1 16.89 -24.64 -4.08
C MET A 1 17.56 -23.27 -3.95
N ALA A 2 18.73 -23.17 -3.31
CA ALA A 2 19.47 -21.90 -3.13
C ALA A 2 19.96 -21.26 -4.46
N LEU A 3 20.52 -22.03 -5.39
CA LEU A 3 21.01 -21.52 -6.69
C LEU A 3 19.94 -20.78 -7.51
N LYS A 4 18.70 -21.27 -7.51
CA LYS A 4 17.58 -20.67 -8.26
C LYS A 4 17.17 -19.31 -7.68
N LYS A 5 17.31 -19.14 -6.36
CA LYS A 5 17.00 -17.90 -5.63
C LYS A 5 18.10 -16.85 -5.84
N THR A 6 19.37 -17.26 -5.80
CA THR A 6 20.51 -16.37 -6.07
C THR A 6 20.53 -15.89 -7.51
N PHE A 7 20.26 -16.78 -8.48
CA PHE A 7 20.17 -16.42 -9.90
C PHE A 7 19.05 -15.43 -10.18
N SER A 8 17.86 -15.63 -9.59
CA SER A 8 16.74 -14.67 -9.72
C SER A 8 17.06 -13.31 -9.12
N SER A 9 17.79 -13.25 -8.00
CA SER A 9 18.24 -11.98 -7.41
C SER A 9 19.28 -11.29 -8.30
N LEU A 10 20.21 -12.04 -8.89
CA LEU A 10 21.25 -11.50 -9.76
C LEU A 10 20.65 -10.87 -11.02
N ILE A 11 19.67 -11.53 -11.65
CA ILE A 11 18.95 -10.98 -12.80
C ILE A 11 18.24 -9.67 -12.41
N ARG A 12 17.56 -9.61 -11.27
CA ARG A 12 16.89 -8.38 -10.81
C ARG A 12 17.87 -7.23 -10.61
N ILE A 13 19.06 -7.52 -10.06
CA ILE A 13 20.13 -6.56 -9.88
C ILE A 13 20.62 -6.06 -11.24
N VAL A 14 20.99 -6.95 -12.15
CA VAL A 14 21.48 -6.60 -13.48
C VAL A 14 20.45 -5.81 -14.28
N VAL A 15 19.17 -6.21 -14.26
CA VAL A 15 18.08 -5.48 -14.91
C VAL A 15 17.87 -4.11 -14.25
N GLY A 16 17.86 -4.04 -12.92
CA GLY A 16 17.69 -2.78 -12.19
C GLY A 16 18.81 -1.77 -12.50
N PHE A 17 20.07 -2.20 -12.40
CA PHE A 17 21.23 -1.37 -12.74
C PHE A 17 21.30 -1.06 -14.24
N GLY A 18 20.90 -2.00 -15.10
CA GLY A 18 20.83 -1.79 -16.55
C GLY A 18 19.81 -0.71 -16.93
N ILE A 19 18.62 -0.74 -16.33
CA ILE A 19 17.60 0.31 -16.52
C ILE A 19 18.13 1.65 -16.00
N LEU A 20 18.72 1.69 -14.81
CA LEU A 20 19.33 2.91 -14.26
C LEU A 20 20.42 3.46 -15.18
N ALA A 21 21.30 2.61 -15.70
CA ALA A 21 22.34 3.00 -16.63
C ALA A 21 21.76 3.56 -17.93
N VAL A 22 20.74 2.91 -18.51
CA VAL A 22 20.04 3.43 -19.70
C VAL A 22 19.40 4.79 -19.42
N ILE A 23 18.77 4.98 -18.26
CA ILE A 23 18.20 6.27 -17.86
C ILE A 23 19.30 7.32 -17.76
N LEU A 24 20.41 7.03 -17.09
CA LEU A 24 21.52 7.97 -16.91
C LEU A 24 22.20 8.31 -18.25
N LEU A 25 22.37 7.34 -19.15
CA LEU A 25 22.95 7.56 -20.48
C LEU A 25 22.03 8.36 -21.41
N LYS A 26 20.71 8.21 -21.26
CA LYS A 26 19.72 9.01 -22.03
C LYS A 26 19.43 10.37 -21.41
N THR A 27 19.81 10.58 -20.15
CA THR A 27 19.58 11.84 -19.44
C THR A 27 20.79 12.73 -19.59
N ASP A 28 20.58 13.95 -20.07
CA ASP A 28 21.62 14.98 -20.08
C ASP A 28 21.88 15.43 -18.63
N ILE A 29 22.93 14.87 -18.03
CA ILE A 29 23.33 15.13 -16.63
C ILE A 29 23.62 16.62 -16.42
N PHE A 30 24.16 17.32 -17.42
CA PHE A 30 24.41 18.76 -17.34
C PHE A 30 23.10 19.55 -17.28
N ARG A 31 22.10 19.19 -18.10
CA ARG A 31 20.76 19.79 -18.00
C ARG A 31 20.11 19.51 -16.65
N LEU A 32 20.19 18.28 -16.14
CA LEU A 32 19.66 17.92 -14.82
C LEU A 32 20.27 18.80 -13.72
N TRP A 33 21.60 18.93 -13.72
CA TRP A 33 22.32 19.77 -12.76
C TRP A 33 21.91 21.24 -12.87
N ASN A 34 21.71 21.76 -14.08
CA ASN A 34 21.26 23.13 -14.28
C ASN A 34 19.84 23.35 -13.75
N ILE A 35 18.93 22.39 -13.94
CA ILE A 35 17.58 22.45 -13.38
C ILE A 35 17.62 22.47 -11.85
N LEU A 36 18.43 21.60 -11.24
CA LEU A 36 18.55 21.52 -9.78
C LEU A 36 19.05 22.83 -9.15
N LYS A 37 19.96 23.55 -9.83
CA LYS A 37 20.44 24.86 -9.37
C LYS A 37 19.37 25.95 -9.37
N HIS A 38 18.40 25.85 -10.26
CA HIS A 38 17.33 26.84 -10.42
C HIS A 38 16.01 26.37 -9.78
N ILE A 39 16.05 25.33 -8.94
CA ILE A 39 14.89 24.92 -8.17
C ILE A 39 14.45 26.06 -7.26
N ASN A 40 13.16 26.38 -7.34
CA ASN A 40 12.54 27.28 -6.39
C ASN A 40 12.40 26.56 -5.04
N LEU A 41 13.14 27.05 -4.04
CA LEU A 41 13.22 26.44 -2.72
C LEU A 41 11.86 26.37 -2.01
N LEU A 42 10.97 27.34 -2.24
CA LEU A 42 9.64 27.36 -1.64
C LEU A 42 8.78 26.19 -2.15
N TRP A 43 8.80 25.93 -3.46
CA TRP A 43 8.12 24.78 -4.06
C TRP A 43 8.70 23.45 -3.57
N PHE A 44 10.03 23.38 -3.42
CA PHE A 44 10.69 22.18 -2.87
C PHE A 44 10.27 21.90 -1.42
N ILE A 45 10.27 22.92 -0.56
CA ILE A 45 9.83 22.79 0.83
C ILE A 45 8.34 22.42 0.88
N GLY A 46 7.50 23.03 0.03
CA GLY A 46 6.08 22.71 -0.09
C GLY A 46 5.84 21.24 -0.47
N ALA A 47 6.56 20.72 -1.46
CA ALA A 47 6.49 19.32 -1.84
C ALA A 47 6.95 18.38 -0.72
N MET A 48 8.02 18.74 -0.01
CA MET A 48 8.52 17.98 1.13
C MET A 48 7.47 17.93 2.26
N ALA A 49 6.88 19.08 2.59
CA ALA A 49 5.82 19.19 3.60
C ALA A 49 4.59 18.36 3.22
N ALA A 50 4.13 18.44 1.97
CA ALA A 50 3.03 17.63 1.47
C ALA A 50 3.32 16.12 1.60
N TYR A 51 4.53 15.69 1.23
CA TYR A 51 4.95 14.29 1.36
C TYR A 51 4.95 13.79 2.81
N PHE A 52 5.52 14.57 3.75
CA PHE A 52 5.50 14.21 5.17
C PHE A 52 4.08 14.22 5.76
N THR A 53 3.23 15.17 5.35
CA THR A 53 1.81 15.17 5.74
C THR A 53 1.10 13.93 5.23
N ALA A 54 1.33 13.48 4.00
CA ALA A 54 0.77 12.23 3.49
C ALA A 54 1.21 11.01 4.31
N ILE A 55 2.47 10.96 4.74
CA ILE A 55 2.98 9.90 5.64
C ILE A 55 2.28 9.94 7.00
N LEU A 56 2.10 11.14 7.57
CA LEU A 56 1.42 11.32 8.86
C LEU A 56 -0.03 10.84 8.77
N LEU A 57 -0.77 11.30 7.76
CA LEU A 57 -2.15 10.89 7.52
C LEU A 57 -2.27 9.39 7.29
N SER A 58 -1.32 8.78 6.57
CA SER A 58 -1.27 7.33 6.37
C SER A 58 -1.05 6.58 7.70
N SER A 59 -0.23 7.14 8.59
CA SER A 59 0.01 6.57 9.93
C SER A 59 -1.24 6.68 10.81
N VAL A 60 -1.95 7.81 10.75
CA VAL A 60 -3.24 8.02 11.46
C VAL A 60 -4.32 7.08 10.93
N ARG A 61 -4.40 6.91 9.61
CA ARG A 61 -5.32 5.94 9.00
C ARG A 61 -5.03 4.53 9.52
N TRP A 62 -3.77 4.14 9.58
CA TRP A 62 -3.40 2.83 10.09
C TRP A 62 -3.70 2.67 11.58
N ASP A 63 -3.52 3.71 12.41
CA ASP A 63 -3.98 3.72 13.81
C ASP A 63 -5.50 3.46 13.91
N ILE A 64 -6.30 4.15 13.10
CA ILE A 64 -7.76 3.97 13.06
C ILE A 64 -8.13 2.52 12.73
N LEU A 65 -7.41 1.90 11.80
CA LEU A 65 -7.61 0.50 11.44
C LEU A 65 -7.25 -0.43 12.61
N LEU A 66 -6.20 -0.16 13.38
CA LEU A 66 -5.79 -1.01 14.51
C LEU A 66 -6.80 -1.04 15.68
N ARG A 67 -7.63 0.00 15.85
CA ARG A 67 -8.57 0.15 16.98
C ARG A 67 -9.59 -1.01 17.14
N PRO A 68 -10.27 -1.49 16.09
CA PRO A 68 -11.11 -2.70 16.11
C PRO A 68 -10.52 -3.94 16.77
N LYS A 69 -9.18 -4.04 16.81
CA LYS A 69 -8.47 -5.21 17.32
C LYS A 69 -7.93 -5.00 18.74
N ASP A 70 -8.40 -3.94 19.40
CA ASP A 70 -7.93 -3.49 20.72
C ASP A 70 -6.40 -3.29 20.79
N ILE A 71 -5.78 -3.04 19.62
CA ILE A 71 -4.38 -2.68 19.52
C ILE A 71 -4.27 -1.18 19.79
N LYS A 72 -4.10 -0.83 21.07
CA LYS A 72 -3.95 0.56 21.53
C LYS A 72 -2.47 0.90 21.62
N VAL A 73 -1.97 1.60 20.62
CA VAL A 73 -0.59 2.10 20.58
C VAL A 73 -0.62 3.60 20.39
N LYS A 74 0.30 4.34 21.04
CA LYS A 74 0.44 5.78 20.77
C LYS A 74 0.82 6.00 19.30
N ILE A 75 0.37 7.10 18.70
CA ILE A 75 0.64 7.42 17.29
C ILE A 75 2.14 7.47 16.95
N TRP A 76 2.98 7.86 17.92
CA TRP A 76 4.43 8.00 17.68
C TRP A 76 5.15 6.68 17.38
N PRO A 77 4.99 5.60 18.18
CA PRO A 77 5.45 4.26 17.80
C PRO A 77 4.92 3.78 16.44
N ILE A 78 3.65 4.06 16.11
CA ILE A 78 3.05 3.69 14.83
C ILE A 78 3.79 4.39 13.68
N MET A 79 4.02 5.69 13.81
CA MET A 79 4.72 6.48 12.80
C MET A 79 6.19 6.06 12.65
N LYS A 80 6.88 5.72 13.75
CA LYS A 80 8.23 5.13 13.70
C LYS A 80 8.24 3.83 12.91
N ILE A 81 7.33 2.91 13.22
CA ILE A 81 7.20 1.64 12.50
C ILE A 81 6.92 1.89 11.02
N TYR A 82 6.03 2.84 10.71
CA TYR A 82 5.69 3.20 9.33
C TYR A 82 6.91 3.72 8.57
N LEU A 83 7.65 4.69 9.13
CA LEU A 83 8.85 5.26 8.53
C LEU A 83 9.98 4.24 8.36
N THR A 84 10.23 3.39 9.36
CA THR A 84 11.23 2.32 9.24
C THR A 84 10.85 1.34 8.13
N SER A 85 9.57 0.98 8.03
CA SER A 85 9.10 0.07 6.99
C SER A 85 9.17 0.71 5.60
N LEU A 86 8.87 2.01 5.50
CA LEU A 86 9.02 2.79 4.27
C LEU A 86 10.48 2.88 3.84
N PHE A 87 11.40 3.12 4.76
CA PHE A 87 12.84 3.13 4.48
C PHE A 87 13.32 1.77 3.97
N LEU A 88 12.93 0.68 4.65
CA LEU A 88 13.25 -0.68 4.20
C LEU A 88 12.67 -0.97 2.82
N ALA A 89 11.43 -0.52 2.55
CA ALA A 89 10.76 -0.66 1.26
C ALA A 89 11.53 0.01 0.10
N ASN A 90 12.20 1.13 0.35
CA ASN A 90 12.94 1.88 -0.67
C ASN A 90 14.35 1.32 -0.93
N ILE A 91 14.97 0.67 0.06
CA ILE A 91 16.34 0.16 -0.07
C ILE A 91 16.37 -1.29 -0.56
N LEU A 92 15.42 -2.12 -0.13
CA LEU A 92 15.45 -3.54 -0.41
C LEU A 92 14.77 -3.84 -1.77
N PRO A 93 15.45 -4.51 -2.71
CA PRO A 93 14.91 -4.81 -4.04
C PRO A 93 13.71 -5.77 -4.04
N SER A 94 13.36 -6.35 -2.89
CA SER A 94 12.17 -7.20 -2.70
C SER A 94 10.95 -6.37 -2.29
N GLY A 95 10.47 -5.48 -3.15
CA GLY A 95 9.38 -4.52 -2.87
C GLY A 95 8.11 -5.10 -2.24
N ALA A 96 7.78 -6.38 -2.51
CA ALA A 96 6.54 -7.00 -2.03
C ALA A 96 6.56 -7.49 -0.57
N GLY A 97 7.74 -7.63 0.07
CA GLY A 97 7.86 -8.17 1.43
C GLY A 97 8.02 -7.14 2.54
N LEU A 98 8.10 -5.86 2.19
CA LEU A 98 8.64 -4.81 3.08
C LEU A 98 7.55 -4.01 3.78
N ASP A 99 6.35 -3.95 3.20
CA ASP A 99 5.15 -3.56 3.95
C ASP A 99 4.75 -4.60 4.98
N ALA A 100 5.12 -5.87 4.78
CA ALA A 100 4.97 -6.86 5.83
C ALA A 100 5.86 -6.53 7.03
N ALA A 101 6.94 -5.74 6.86
CA ALA A 101 7.80 -5.32 7.97
C ALA A 101 7.03 -4.49 9.00
N ARG A 102 6.13 -3.57 8.60
CA ARG A 102 5.30 -2.84 9.58
C ARG A 102 4.38 -3.78 10.36
N GLY A 103 3.81 -4.78 9.68
CA GLY A 103 2.98 -5.79 10.33
C GLY A 103 3.78 -6.69 11.27
N VAL A 104 5.02 -7.04 10.91
CA VAL A 104 5.93 -7.82 11.76
C VAL A 104 6.42 -6.99 12.96
N PHE A 105 6.79 -5.73 12.78
CA PHE A 105 7.20 -4.85 13.86
C PHE A 105 6.04 -4.57 14.82
N MET A 106 4.83 -4.37 14.30
CA MET A 106 3.63 -4.23 15.13
C MET A 106 3.30 -5.53 15.86
N ALA A 107 3.41 -6.68 15.20
CA ALA A 107 3.23 -7.98 15.82
C ALA A 107 4.21 -8.22 16.99
N LYS A 108 5.47 -7.79 16.83
CA LYS A 108 6.46 -7.84 17.92
C LYS A 108 6.10 -6.92 19.08
N ALA A 109 5.59 -5.72 18.80
CA ALA A 109 5.22 -4.75 19.82
C ALA A 109 3.94 -5.14 20.60
N THR A 110 2.99 -5.81 19.93
CA THR A 110 1.64 -6.07 20.47
C THR A 110 1.41 -7.53 20.85
N LYS A 111 2.29 -8.44 20.42
CA LYS A 111 2.13 -9.91 20.48
C LYS A 111 0.91 -10.44 19.71
N GLN A 112 0.29 -9.63 18.84
CA GLN A 112 -0.88 -9.98 18.04
C GLN A 112 -0.53 -10.13 16.55
N THR A 113 0.08 -11.24 16.17
CA THR A 113 0.64 -11.43 14.82
C THR A 113 -0.40 -11.43 13.71
N ALA A 114 -1.50 -12.17 13.87
CA ALA A 114 -2.52 -12.30 12.83
C ALA A 114 -3.22 -10.96 12.55
N ASP A 115 -3.64 -10.26 13.61
CA ASP A 115 -4.32 -8.96 13.50
C ASP A 115 -3.39 -7.85 13.00
N SER A 116 -2.12 -7.84 13.45
CA SER A 116 -1.13 -6.88 12.96
C SER A 116 -0.87 -7.05 11.45
N LEU A 117 -0.71 -8.28 10.97
CA LEU A 117 -0.52 -8.54 9.54
C LEU A 117 -1.78 -8.28 8.72
N ALA A 118 -2.96 -8.65 9.23
CA ALA A 118 -4.23 -8.35 8.58
C ALA A 118 -4.47 -6.85 8.45
N SER A 119 -4.11 -6.05 9.47
CA SER A 119 -4.26 -4.59 9.43
C SER A 119 -3.48 -3.94 8.28
N VAL A 120 -2.32 -4.49 7.92
CA VAL A 120 -1.48 -4.01 6.80
C VAL A 120 -2.15 -4.28 5.45
N VAL A 121 -2.74 -5.46 5.30
CA VAL A 121 -3.48 -5.85 4.09
C VAL A 121 -4.72 -4.97 3.94
N ILE A 122 -5.44 -4.73 5.04
CA ILE A 122 -6.60 -3.84 5.06
C ILE A 122 -6.20 -2.43 4.68
N ASP A 123 -5.16 -1.88 5.29
CA ASP A 123 -4.66 -0.54 4.96
C ASP A 123 -4.33 -0.41 3.47
N ARG A 124 -3.76 -1.46 2.85
CA ARG A 124 -3.51 -1.51 1.41
C ARG A 124 -4.80 -1.50 0.59
N ILE A 125 -5.81 -2.29 0.98
CA ILE A 125 -7.13 -2.32 0.32
C ILE A 125 -7.79 -0.95 0.38
N PHE A 126 -7.80 -0.28 1.55
CA PHE A 126 -8.37 1.07 1.68
C PHE A 126 -7.59 2.10 0.84
N GLY A 127 -6.26 1.99 0.79
CA GLY A 127 -5.44 2.76 -0.15
C GLY A 127 -5.86 2.55 -1.61
N PHE A 128 -6.03 1.31 -2.06
CA PHE A 128 -6.47 1.04 -3.42
C PHE A 128 -7.89 1.54 -3.70
N ILE A 129 -8.83 1.38 -2.75
CA ILE A 129 -10.19 1.91 -2.89
C ILE A 129 -10.16 3.42 -3.03
N GLY A 130 -9.37 4.12 -2.20
CA GLY A 130 -9.16 5.55 -2.38
C GLY A 130 -8.73 5.86 -3.82
N LEU A 131 -7.74 5.13 -4.36
CA LEU A 131 -7.13 5.46 -5.66
C LEU A 131 -8.16 5.33 -6.75
N ILE A 132 -9.00 4.30 -6.64
CA ILE A 132 -10.13 4.09 -7.53
C ILE A 132 -11.11 5.25 -7.43
N LEU A 133 -11.48 5.68 -6.22
CA LEU A 133 -12.39 6.81 -6.03
C LEU A 133 -11.81 8.09 -6.65
N LEU A 134 -10.52 8.38 -6.44
CA LEU A 134 -9.82 9.50 -7.06
C LEU A 134 -9.93 9.46 -8.59
N VAL A 135 -9.69 8.29 -9.20
CA VAL A 135 -9.82 8.11 -10.66
C VAL A 135 -11.28 8.31 -11.11
N LEU A 136 -12.24 7.72 -10.40
CA LEU A 136 -13.66 7.83 -10.73
C LEU A 136 -14.15 9.29 -10.68
N PHE A 137 -13.73 10.07 -9.68
CA PHE A 137 -14.10 11.47 -9.54
C PHE A 137 -13.24 12.42 -10.39
N GLY A 138 -12.03 12.01 -10.79
CA GLY A 138 -11.14 12.79 -11.66
C GLY A 138 -11.50 12.70 -13.14
N ILE A 139 -12.01 11.55 -13.59
CA ILE A 139 -12.40 11.30 -14.99
C ILE A 139 -13.40 12.33 -15.57
N PRO A 140 -14.43 12.77 -14.84
CA PRO A 140 -15.39 13.77 -15.33
C PRO A 140 -14.81 15.16 -15.59
N LEU A 141 -13.62 15.48 -15.06
CA LEU A 141 -13.02 16.83 -15.11
C LEU A 141 -12.52 17.26 -16.52
N LYS A 142 -12.88 16.52 -17.59
CA LYS A 142 -12.54 16.81 -18.99
C LYS A 142 -11.05 17.17 -19.21
N LEU A 143 -10.15 16.50 -18.52
CA LEU A 143 -8.72 16.60 -18.81
C LEU A 143 -8.46 16.07 -20.23
N SER A 144 -8.07 16.96 -21.14
CA SER A 144 -7.82 16.68 -22.55
C SER A 144 -6.79 15.55 -22.67
N GLY A 145 -7.21 14.38 -23.17
CA GLY A 145 -6.36 13.19 -23.37
C GLY A 145 -6.81 11.90 -22.67
N VAL A 146 -7.72 11.98 -21.69
CA VAL A 146 -8.14 10.83 -20.86
C VAL A 146 -9.30 10.03 -21.46
N THR A 147 -9.97 10.56 -22.49
CA THR A 147 -11.17 9.94 -23.10
C THR A 147 -10.93 8.57 -23.71
N ALA A 148 -9.74 8.32 -24.30
CA ALA A 148 -9.40 7.07 -24.96
C ALA A 148 -9.35 5.86 -23.99
N TYR A 149 -8.91 6.09 -22.75
CA TYR A 149 -8.75 5.03 -21.74
C TYR A 149 -9.83 5.07 -20.65
N ARG A 150 -10.78 6.02 -20.75
CA ARG A 150 -11.82 6.22 -19.74
C ARG A 150 -12.57 4.94 -19.42
N ASN A 151 -13.08 4.25 -20.44
CA ASN A 151 -13.91 3.06 -20.23
C ASN A 151 -13.10 1.89 -19.64
N ILE A 152 -11.82 1.77 -20.00
CA ILE A 152 -10.92 0.75 -19.45
C ILE A 152 -10.61 1.07 -17.98
N ALA A 153 -10.31 2.33 -17.66
CA ALA A 153 -10.08 2.78 -16.28
C ALA A 153 -11.32 2.56 -15.40
N LEU A 154 -12.52 2.88 -15.90
CA LEU A 154 -13.80 2.63 -15.23
C LEU A 154 -14.05 1.13 -15.02
N LEU A 155 -13.74 0.29 -16.01
CA LEU A 155 -13.88 -1.17 -15.89
C LEU A 155 -12.93 -1.74 -14.84
N ILE A 156 -11.65 -1.35 -14.85
CA ILE A 156 -10.67 -1.78 -13.85
C ILE A 156 -11.10 -1.34 -12.45
N ALA A 157 -11.53 -0.07 -12.31
CA ALA A 157 -12.09 0.46 -11.08
C ALA A 157 -13.28 -0.37 -10.58
N ALA A 158 -14.24 -0.67 -11.45
CA ALA A 158 -15.42 -1.46 -11.13
C ALA A 158 -15.04 -2.89 -10.71
N VAL A 159 -14.14 -3.55 -11.43
CA VAL A 159 -13.65 -4.90 -11.08
C VAL A 159 -12.96 -4.92 -9.72
N LEU A 160 -12.14 -3.91 -9.41
CA LEU A 160 -11.46 -3.82 -8.12
C LEU A 160 -12.43 -3.52 -6.97
N ILE A 161 -13.41 -2.64 -7.15
CA ILE A 161 -14.47 -2.39 -6.15
C ILE A 161 -15.30 -3.64 -5.93
N VAL A 162 -15.82 -4.25 -7.00
CA VAL A 162 -16.64 -5.46 -6.89
C VAL A 162 -15.83 -6.61 -6.30
N GLY A 163 -14.57 -6.78 -6.69
CA GLY A 163 -13.67 -7.79 -6.15
C GLY A 163 -13.40 -7.62 -4.66
N THR A 164 -13.13 -6.39 -4.22
CA THR A 164 -12.94 -6.07 -2.79
C THR A 164 -14.23 -6.27 -2.00
N MET A 165 -15.39 -5.81 -2.49
CA MET A 165 -16.69 -6.04 -1.85
C MET A 165 -17.08 -7.53 -1.80
N ALA A 166 -16.88 -8.26 -2.91
CA ALA A 166 -17.15 -9.69 -3.01
C ALA A 166 -16.27 -10.49 -2.04
N SER A 167 -14.99 -10.10 -1.86
CA SER A 167 -14.07 -10.73 -0.90
C SER A 167 -14.55 -10.64 0.55
N MET A 168 -15.43 -9.69 0.86
CA MET A 168 -16.04 -9.49 2.18
C MET A 168 -17.38 -10.23 2.35
N THR A 169 -17.85 -11.00 1.36
CA THR A 169 -19.13 -11.72 1.42
C THR A 169 -18.97 -13.11 2.08
N ARG A 170 -20.04 -13.58 2.75
CA ARG A 170 -20.11 -14.92 3.36
C ARG A 170 -19.76 -16.07 2.39
N PRO A 171 -20.28 -16.14 1.15
CA PRO A 171 -19.96 -17.24 0.23
C PRO A 171 -18.49 -17.26 -0.18
N VAL A 172 -17.88 -16.11 -0.46
CA VAL A 172 -16.45 -16.03 -0.79
C VAL A 172 -15.62 -16.42 0.43
N PHE A 173 -16.03 -16.01 1.64
CA PHE A 173 -15.37 -16.44 2.86
C PHE A 173 -15.39 -17.96 3.05
N ALA A 174 -16.56 -18.60 2.84
CA ALA A 174 -16.73 -20.05 2.94
C ALA A 174 -15.89 -20.81 1.91
N PHE A 175 -15.80 -20.28 0.69
CA PHE A 175 -14.95 -20.82 -0.37
C PHE A 175 -13.46 -20.71 0.00
N VAL A 176 -12.99 -19.53 0.37
CA VAL A 176 -11.58 -19.29 0.77
C VAL A 176 -11.21 -20.15 1.98
N ASN A 177 -12.08 -20.27 2.98
CA ASN A 177 -11.86 -21.14 4.13
C ASN A 177 -11.73 -22.61 3.73
N SER A 178 -12.60 -23.09 2.84
CA SER A 178 -12.56 -24.47 2.34
C SER A 178 -11.27 -24.78 1.55
N VAL A 179 -10.79 -23.82 0.76
CA VAL A 179 -9.55 -23.95 -0.02
C VAL A 179 -8.33 -23.88 0.91
N LEU A 180 -8.26 -22.89 1.79
CA LEU A 180 -7.11 -22.68 2.67
C LEU A 180 -6.86 -23.85 3.62
N ARG A 181 -7.91 -24.50 4.14
CA ARG A 181 -7.78 -25.70 4.99
C ARG A 181 -7.12 -26.90 4.30
N ARG A 182 -7.09 -26.93 2.96
CA ARG A 182 -6.48 -28.01 2.17
C ARG A 182 -5.00 -27.78 1.86
N ILE A 183 -4.45 -26.63 2.21
CA ILE A 183 -3.07 -26.23 1.87
C ILE A 183 -2.20 -26.31 3.13
N PRO A 184 -0.95 -26.84 3.04
CA PRO A 184 0.01 -26.73 4.15
C PRO A 184 0.24 -25.24 4.51
N TYR A 185 0.16 -24.90 5.80
CA TYR A 185 0.09 -23.53 6.37
C TYR A 185 -1.27 -22.80 6.25
N GLY A 186 -2.31 -23.50 5.80
CA GLY A 186 -3.68 -23.00 5.69
C GLY A 186 -4.21 -22.28 6.94
N ASP A 187 -3.95 -22.81 8.12
CA ASP A 187 -4.44 -22.25 9.38
C ASP A 187 -3.88 -20.85 9.69
N LYS A 188 -2.64 -20.57 9.28
CA LYS A 188 -2.05 -19.23 9.44
C LYS A 188 -2.68 -18.21 8.49
N LEU A 189 -2.89 -18.61 7.24
CA LEU A 189 -3.57 -17.77 6.24
C LEU A 189 -5.05 -17.56 6.60
N LEU A 190 -5.68 -18.60 7.13
CA LEU A 190 -7.07 -18.55 7.58
C LEU A 190 -7.23 -17.60 8.77
N LYS A 191 -6.32 -17.64 9.77
CA LYS A 191 -6.32 -16.67 10.87
C LYS A 191 -6.17 -15.23 10.38
N LEU A 192 -5.33 -14.99 9.37
CA LEU A 192 -5.16 -13.68 8.74
C LEU A 192 -6.44 -13.23 8.01
N TYR A 193 -7.08 -14.13 7.26
CA TYR A 193 -8.33 -13.83 6.55
C TYR A 193 -9.54 -13.69 7.50
N GLN A 194 -9.58 -14.44 8.59
CA GLN A 194 -10.56 -14.26 9.67
C GLN A 194 -10.40 -12.89 10.34
N ALA A 195 -9.16 -12.51 10.65
CA ALA A 195 -8.86 -11.19 11.18
C ALA A 195 -9.32 -10.07 10.23
N PHE A 196 -9.15 -10.26 8.91
CA PHE A 196 -9.69 -9.39 7.86
C PHE A 196 -11.22 -9.32 7.86
N TYR A 197 -11.90 -10.48 7.92
CA TYR A 197 -13.36 -10.54 7.88
C TYR A 197 -14.01 -9.84 9.09
N THR A 198 -13.38 -9.87 10.27
CA THR A 198 -13.86 -9.15 11.46
C THR A 198 -13.87 -7.62 11.27
N TYR A 199 -13.06 -7.04 10.38
CA TYR A 199 -13.10 -5.59 10.14
C TYR A 199 -14.40 -5.11 9.48
N ARG A 200 -15.15 -6.01 8.82
CA ARG A 200 -16.43 -5.69 8.16
C ARG A 200 -17.48 -5.18 9.14
N THR A 201 -17.45 -5.60 10.40
CA THR A 201 -18.50 -5.30 11.38
C THR A 201 -18.34 -3.92 12.04
N GLU A 202 -17.21 -3.25 11.84
CA GLU A 202 -16.90 -1.97 12.50
C GLU A 202 -17.30 -0.77 11.63
N PHE A 203 -18.60 -0.44 11.66
CA PHE A 203 -19.24 0.58 10.81
C PHE A 203 -18.63 1.99 10.91
N LYS A 204 -17.97 2.33 12.03
CA LYS A 204 -17.36 3.65 12.24
C LYS A 204 -15.96 3.78 11.63
N VAL A 205 -15.26 2.67 11.42
CA VAL A 205 -13.86 2.66 10.98
C VAL A 205 -13.75 2.79 9.46
N ILE A 206 -14.69 2.19 8.73
CA ILE A 206 -14.69 2.16 7.27
C ILE A 206 -14.79 3.57 6.67
N PRO A 207 -15.76 4.44 7.06
CA PRO A 207 -15.89 5.78 6.46
C PRO A 207 -14.69 6.68 6.79
N ALA A 208 -14.17 6.61 8.03
CA ALA A 208 -13.01 7.39 8.45
C ALA A 208 -11.75 6.99 7.67
N ALA A 209 -11.52 5.68 7.49
CA ALA A 209 -10.39 5.18 6.73
C ALA A 209 -10.51 5.50 5.23
N LEU A 210 -11.72 5.45 4.65
CA LEU A 210 -11.95 5.86 3.26
C LEU A 210 -11.75 7.37 3.05
N GLY A 211 -12.30 8.21 3.94
CA GLY A 211 -12.14 9.66 3.87
C GLY A 211 -10.67 10.06 3.92
N LEU A 212 -9.91 9.50 4.87
CA LEU A 212 -8.46 9.70 4.90
C LEU A 212 -7.76 9.18 3.64
N SER A 213 -8.21 8.06 3.08
CA SER A 213 -7.60 7.51 1.87
C SER A 213 -7.78 8.43 0.66
N VAL A 214 -8.94 9.07 0.50
CA VAL A 214 -9.16 10.06 -0.56
C VAL A 214 -8.30 11.30 -0.33
N ILE A 215 -8.24 11.81 0.90
CA ILE A 215 -7.41 12.99 1.24
C ILE A 215 -5.92 12.73 0.97
N ILE A 216 -5.41 11.53 1.31
CA ILE A 216 -4.01 11.15 1.10
C ILE A 216 -3.62 11.12 -0.39
N GLN A 217 -4.59 11.01 -1.30
CA GLN A 217 -4.33 10.78 -2.72
C GLN A 217 -4.65 11.97 -3.62
N LEU A 218 -5.28 12.99 -3.06
CA LEU A 218 -5.37 14.32 -3.67
C LEU A 218 -3.99 14.99 -3.65
#